data_AF-A0A5C7KX53-F1
#
_entry.id   AF-A0A5C7KX53-F1
#
_cell.length_a   1.000
_cell.length_b   1.000
_cell.length_c   1.000
_cell.angle_alpha   90.00
_cell.angle_beta   90.00
_cell.angle_gamma   90.00
#
_symmetry.space_group_name_H-M   'P 1'
#
loop_
_entity.id
_entity.type
_entity.pdbx_description
1 polymer ?
#
loop_
_entity_poly.entity_id
_entity_poly.type
_entity_poly.pdbx_seq_one_letter_code
_entity_poly.pdbx_strand_id
1 'polypeptide(L)'
;MQSKSLLIAIAAFAVTATGVHAYSGSPLMNRAGLTKVQKEAIEEARELRAAGDHTAARDRLVAAGITDEQLRIMHRIASETKSTIHQAILDKDYAAFQRAVVGLPLADIVTSQADFEQFCEAHALRAKNLGSTNQNGDLRRRSEDVVPFAAQFTADQREALRVARQANDRATIQAIYDEAGFERHHPKGW
;
A
#
# COMPACT_ATOMS: atom_id res chain seq x y z
N MET A 1 37.00 4.68 12.46
CA MET A 1 36.00 3.66 12.08
C MET A 1 34.57 4.18 12.30
N GLN A 2 34.11 5.17 11.52
CA GLN A 2 32.76 5.78 11.70
C GLN A 2 32.02 6.10 10.38
N SER A 3 32.35 5.42 9.28
CA SER A 3 31.79 5.75 7.95
C SER A 3 30.64 4.85 7.51
N LYS A 4 30.60 3.58 7.92
CA LYS A 4 29.59 2.62 7.43
C LYS A 4 28.22 2.80 8.11
N SER A 5 28.18 3.07 9.41
CA SER A 5 26.93 3.23 10.16
C SER A 5 26.17 4.52 9.82
N LEU A 6 26.89 5.60 9.48
CA LEU A 6 26.29 6.87 9.08
C LEU A 6 25.62 6.77 7.69
N LEU A 7 26.27 6.09 6.74
CA LEU A 7 25.72 5.85 5.40
C LEU A 7 24.49 4.93 5.43
N ILE A 8 24.48 3.91 6.29
CA ILE A 8 23.31 3.05 6.50
C ILE A 8 22.12 3.86 7.07
N ALA A 9 22.38 4.79 8.00
CA ALA A 9 21.35 5.68 8.54
C ALA A 9 20.77 6.64 7.49
N ILE A 10 21.60 7.18 6.58
CA ILE A 10 21.16 8.06 5.48
C ILE A 10 20.36 7.28 4.43
N ALA A 11 20.78 6.06 4.07
CA ALA A 11 20.03 5.21 3.15
C ALA A 11 18.67 4.78 3.74
N ALA A 12 18.64 4.44 5.04
CA ALA A 12 17.38 4.15 5.74
C ALA A 12 16.47 5.39 5.79
N PHE A 13 17.01 6.57 6.09
CA PHE A 13 16.23 7.82 6.12
C PHE A 13 15.73 8.24 4.74
N ALA A 14 16.53 8.06 3.69
CA ALA A 14 16.11 8.27 2.30
C ALA A 14 15.00 7.30 1.90
N VAL A 15 15.03 6.04 2.33
CA VAL A 15 13.98 5.04 2.05
C VAL A 15 12.67 5.34 2.80
N THR A 16 12.72 5.90 4.01
CA THR A 16 11.49 6.26 4.77
C THR A 16 10.91 7.62 4.37
N ALA A 17 11.76 8.62 4.08
CA ALA A 17 11.32 9.94 3.64
C ALA A 17 10.82 9.94 2.18
N THR A 18 11.37 9.07 1.33
CA THR A 18 10.87 8.91 -0.05
C THR A 18 9.60 8.08 -0.13
N GLY A 19 9.18 7.37 0.92
CA GLY A 19 7.86 6.72 0.96
C GLY A 19 6.70 7.72 0.75
N VAL A 20 6.89 8.97 1.18
CA VAL A 20 5.92 10.07 1.00
C VAL A 20 6.14 10.85 -0.31
N HIS A 21 7.14 10.54 -1.13
CA HIS A 21 7.34 11.20 -2.44
C HIS A 21 7.50 10.24 -3.63
N ALA A 22 7.71 8.94 -3.43
CA ALA A 22 7.97 7.97 -4.50
C ALA A 22 6.83 7.79 -5.52
N TYR A 23 5.64 8.35 -5.25
CA TYR A 23 4.48 8.34 -6.15
C TYR A 23 4.17 9.69 -6.79
N SER A 24 4.96 10.76 -6.55
CA SER A 24 4.80 12.06 -7.21
C SER A 24 5.36 12.07 -8.65
N GLY A 25 5.72 10.91 -9.19
CA GLY A 25 6.25 10.78 -10.53
C GLY A 25 5.17 11.00 -11.59
N SER A 26 5.25 12.15 -12.26
CA SER A 26 4.60 12.45 -13.55
C SER A 26 4.47 11.26 -14.52
N PRO A 27 5.43 10.31 -14.66
CA PRO A 27 5.34 9.24 -15.65
C PRO A 27 4.22 8.22 -15.41
N LEU A 28 3.91 7.84 -14.16
CA LEU A 28 2.81 6.90 -13.89
C LEU A 28 1.48 7.54 -14.27
N MET A 29 1.32 8.81 -13.90
CA MET A 29 0.13 9.59 -14.22
C MET A 29 0.03 9.90 -15.72
N ASN A 30 1.16 10.11 -16.41
CA ASN A 30 1.23 10.25 -17.86
C ASN A 30 0.82 8.96 -18.57
N ARG A 31 1.33 7.80 -18.10
CA ARG A 31 0.96 6.47 -18.65
C ARG A 31 -0.50 6.14 -18.43
N ALA A 32 -1.08 6.61 -17.32
CA ALA A 32 -2.51 6.51 -17.04
C ALA A 32 -3.37 7.52 -17.82
N GLY A 33 -2.77 8.37 -18.66
CA GLY A 33 -3.48 9.34 -19.50
C GLY A 33 -4.14 10.48 -18.71
N LEU A 34 -3.65 10.79 -17.50
CA LEU A 34 -4.27 11.79 -16.64
C LEU A 34 -4.00 13.22 -17.12
N THR A 35 -5.02 14.05 -17.06
CA THR A 35 -4.92 15.48 -17.34
C THR A 35 -4.15 16.21 -16.23
N LYS A 36 -3.68 17.43 -16.48
CA LYS A 36 -2.99 18.25 -15.47
C LYS A 36 -3.86 18.44 -14.21
N VAL A 37 -5.13 18.76 -14.39
CA VAL A 37 -6.10 18.95 -13.29
C VAL A 37 -6.28 17.66 -12.47
N GLN A 38 -6.30 16.50 -13.12
CA GLN A 38 -6.40 15.21 -12.44
C GLN A 38 -5.14 14.88 -11.62
N LYS A 39 -3.96 15.25 -12.12
CA LYS A 39 -2.70 15.05 -11.38
C LYS A 39 -2.66 15.89 -10.10
N GLU A 40 -2.98 17.17 -10.21
CA GLU A 40 -3.06 18.08 -9.07
C GLU A 40 -4.08 17.56 -8.03
N ALA A 41 -5.24 17.09 -8.49
CA ALA A 41 -6.25 16.51 -7.60
C ALA A 41 -5.78 15.24 -6.87
N ILE A 42 -4.92 14.42 -7.48
CA ILE A 42 -4.33 13.24 -6.83
C ILE A 42 -3.33 13.66 -5.75
N GLU A 43 -2.53 14.69 -6.02
CA GLU A 43 -1.59 15.25 -5.05
C GLU A 43 -2.34 15.81 -3.84
N GLU A 44 -3.34 16.66 -4.06
CA GLU A 44 -4.18 17.20 -2.98
C GLU A 44 -4.93 16.11 -2.21
N ALA A 45 -5.52 15.13 -2.90
CA ALA A 45 -6.20 14.01 -2.24
C ALA A 45 -5.25 13.18 -1.36
N ARG A 46 -3.96 13.15 -1.69
CA ARG A 46 -2.96 12.48 -0.88
C ARG A 46 -2.63 13.27 0.39
N GLU A 47 -2.48 14.58 0.28
CA GLU A 47 -2.27 15.46 1.43
C GLU A 47 -3.45 15.36 2.42
N LEU A 48 -4.68 15.38 1.90
CA LEU A 48 -5.89 15.17 2.69
C LEU A 48 -5.89 13.81 3.40
N ARG A 49 -5.50 12.73 2.71
CA ARG A 49 -5.34 11.40 3.33
C ARG A 49 -4.25 11.38 4.40
N ALA A 50 -3.14 12.09 4.18
CA ALA A 50 -2.07 12.19 5.17
C ALA A 50 -2.52 12.96 6.43
N ALA A 51 -3.42 13.93 6.27
CA ALA A 51 -4.10 14.63 7.35
C ALA A 51 -5.25 13.84 8.01
N GLY A 52 -5.60 12.66 7.48
CA GLY A 52 -6.69 11.81 7.98
C GLY A 52 -8.07 12.10 7.38
N ASP A 53 -8.19 13.08 6.48
CA ASP A 53 -9.45 13.43 5.84
C ASP A 53 -9.67 12.63 4.55
N HIS A 54 -10.15 11.39 4.75
CA HIS A 54 -10.43 10.47 3.65
C HIS A 54 -11.66 10.85 2.82
N THR A 55 -12.60 11.61 3.40
CA THR A 55 -13.83 12.01 2.71
C THR A 55 -13.52 13.15 1.74
N ALA A 56 -12.87 14.21 2.22
CA ALA A 56 -12.45 15.32 1.35
C ALA A 56 -11.51 14.83 0.24
N ALA A 57 -10.61 13.89 0.54
CA ALA A 57 -9.77 13.28 -0.46
C ALA A 57 -10.56 12.56 -1.57
N ARG A 58 -11.65 11.86 -1.22
CA ARG A 58 -12.51 11.21 -2.22
C ARG A 58 -13.24 12.25 -3.05
N ASP A 59 -13.85 13.24 -2.41
CA ASP A 59 -14.63 14.28 -3.08
C ASP A 59 -13.76 15.06 -4.05
N ARG A 60 -12.50 15.33 -3.68
CA ARG A 60 -11.54 16.02 -4.55
C ARG A 60 -11.23 15.25 -5.84
N LEU A 61 -11.09 13.93 -5.75
CA LEU A 61 -10.84 13.07 -6.92
C LEU A 61 -12.07 13.02 -7.83
N VAL A 62 -13.25 12.88 -7.25
CA VAL A 62 -14.53 12.87 -7.99
C VAL A 62 -14.75 14.22 -8.69
N ALA A 63 -14.49 15.33 -8.00
CA ALA A 63 -14.60 16.68 -8.58
C ALA A 63 -13.63 16.92 -9.75
N ALA A 64 -12.48 16.25 -9.75
CA ALA A 64 -11.54 16.27 -10.86
C ALA A 64 -11.89 15.31 -12.00
N GLY A 65 -13.05 14.64 -11.92
CA GLY A 65 -13.49 13.67 -12.92
C GLY A 65 -12.64 12.39 -12.94
N ILE A 66 -11.99 12.05 -11.82
CA ILE A 66 -11.24 10.79 -11.70
C ILE A 66 -12.24 9.69 -11.38
N THR A 67 -12.38 8.78 -12.32
CA THR A 67 -13.26 7.61 -12.21
C THR A 67 -12.58 6.46 -11.47
N ASP A 68 -13.39 5.55 -10.92
CA ASP A 68 -12.89 4.31 -10.32
C ASP A 68 -12.07 3.48 -11.32
N GLU A 69 -12.42 3.53 -12.61
CA GLU A 69 -11.68 2.82 -13.65
C GLU A 69 -10.27 3.40 -13.85
N GLN A 70 -10.14 4.73 -13.86
CA GLN A 70 -8.82 5.38 -13.92
C GLN A 70 -7.97 5.04 -12.69
N LEU A 71 -8.58 4.97 -11.50
CA LEU A 71 -7.88 4.54 -10.30
C LEU A 71 -7.39 3.09 -10.42
N ARG A 72 -8.21 2.17 -10.96
CA ARG A 72 -7.82 0.77 -11.18
C ARG A 72 -6.67 0.66 -12.19
N ILE A 73 -6.75 1.38 -13.30
CA ILE A 73 -5.67 1.43 -14.30
C ILE A 73 -4.38 1.91 -13.64
N MET A 74 -4.44 2.99 -12.86
CA MET A 74 -3.29 3.54 -12.16
C MET A 74 -2.70 2.54 -11.16
N HIS A 75 -3.55 1.85 -10.39
CA HIS A 75 -3.11 0.78 -9.48
C HIS A 75 -2.44 -0.38 -10.21
N ARG A 76 -2.96 -0.77 -11.38
CA ARG A 76 -2.37 -1.82 -12.20
C ARG A 76 -0.99 -1.41 -12.72
N ILE A 77 -0.87 -0.23 -13.32
CA ILE A 77 0.41 0.30 -13.83
C ILE A 77 1.44 0.40 -12.70
N ALA A 78 1.01 0.87 -11.52
CA ALA A 78 1.87 0.94 -10.34
C ALA A 78 2.34 -0.45 -9.88
N SER A 79 1.44 -1.43 -9.83
CA SER A 79 1.77 -2.80 -9.47
C SER A 79 2.73 -3.45 -10.47
N GLU A 80 2.49 -3.28 -11.76
CA GLU A 80 3.36 -3.77 -12.84
C GLU A 80 4.75 -3.13 -12.74
N THR A 81 4.81 -1.80 -12.56
CA THR A 81 6.07 -1.05 -12.41
C THR A 81 6.85 -1.54 -11.18
N LYS A 82 6.16 -1.71 -10.05
CA LYS A 82 6.76 -2.28 -8.83
C LYS A 82 7.32 -3.68 -9.07
N SER A 83 6.58 -4.53 -9.79
CA SER A 83 7.03 -5.88 -10.13
C SER A 83 8.29 -5.85 -11.00
N THR A 84 8.32 -4.99 -12.02
CA THR A 84 9.48 -4.85 -12.92
C THR A 84 10.71 -4.37 -12.16
N ILE A 85 10.56 -3.38 -11.28
CA ILE A 85 11.64 -2.90 -10.41
C ILE A 85 12.14 -4.04 -9.51
N HIS A 86 11.21 -4.79 -8.89
CA HIS A 86 11.56 -5.91 -8.03
C HIS A 86 12.33 -7.00 -8.77
N GLN A 87 11.88 -7.36 -9.97
CA GLN A 87 12.55 -8.35 -10.81
C GLN A 87 13.96 -7.90 -11.19
N ALA A 88 14.12 -6.63 -11.60
CA ALA A 88 15.43 -6.08 -11.91
C ALA A 88 16.40 -6.13 -10.73
N ILE A 89 15.92 -5.92 -9.49
CA ILE A 89 16.72 -6.07 -8.27
C ILE A 89 17.13 -7.53 -8.05
N LEU A 90 16.22 -8.48 -8.24
CA LEU A 90 16.50 -9.92 -8.07
C LEU A 90 17.53 -10.41 -9.09
N ASP A 91 17.39 -9.98 -10.34
CA ASP A 91 18.29 -10.35 -11.44
C ASP A 91 19.59 -9.53 -11.43
N LYS A 92 19.70 -8.54 -10.53
CA LYS A 92 20.79 -7.56 -10.49
C LYS A 92 21.02 -6.85 -11.83
N ASP A 93 19.95 -6.65 -12.60
CA ASP A 93 19.99 -6.00 -13.91
C ASP A 93 19.77 -4.49 -13.77
N TYR A 94 20.88 -3.75 -13.71
CA TYR A 94 20.85 -2.28 -13.61
C TYR A 94 20.21 -1.62 -14.84
N ALA A 95 20.40 -2.18 -16.04
CA ALA A 95 19.83 -1.60 -17.26
C ALA A 95 18.30 -1.79 -17.31
N ALA A 96 17.77 -2.91 -16.82
CA ALA A 96 16.34 -3.09 -16.61
C ALA A 96 15.82 -2.17 -15.50
N PHE A 97 16.56 -2.02 -14.41
CA PHE A 97 16.19 -1.14 -13.30
C PHE A 97 16.07 0.31 -13.78
N GLN A 98 17.09 0.86 -14.46
CA GLN A 98 17.08 2.23 -14.98
C GLN A 98 15.86 2.49 -15.86
N ARG A 99 15.53 1.55 -16.77
CA ARG A 99 14.34 1.65 -17.63
C ARG A 99 13.03 1.64 -16.83
N ALA A 100 12.97 0.85 -15.77
CA ALA A 100 11.78 0.73 -14.93
C ALA A 100 11.56 1.97 -14.03
N VAL A 101 12.64 2.62 -13.60
CA VAL A 101 12.57 3.78 -12.70
C VAL A 101 12.51 5.13 -13.42
N VAL A 102 12.59 5.18 -14.74
CA VAL A 102 12.58 6.46 -15.50
C VAL A 102 11.42 7.36 -15.06
N GLY A 103 11.80 8.55 -14.56
CA GLY A 103 10.91 9.61 -14.08
C GLY A 103 10.17 9.29 -12.78
N LEU A 104 10.52 8.20 -12.10
CA LEU A 104 10.24 8.03 -10.69
C LEU A 104 11.34 8.74 -9.89
N PRO A 105 11.05 9.28 -8.70
CA PRO A 105 12.07 9.87 -7.82
C PRO A 105 13.21 8.91 -7.48
N LEU A 106 12.97 7.60 -7.61
CA LEU A 106 13.98 6.58 -7.39
C LEU A 106 15.14 6.66 -8.41
N ALA A 107 14.90 7.19 -9.63
CA ALA A 107 15.94 7.42 -10.62
C ALA A 107 16.95 8.50 -10.21
N ASP A 108 16.50 9.50 -9.43
CA ASP A 108 17.35 10.60 -8.97
C ASP A 108 18.23 10.18 -7.78
N ILE A 109 17.85 9.11 -7.08
CA ILE A 109 18.58 8.58 -5.93
C ILE A 109 19.63 7.56 -6.38
N VAL A 110 19.28 6.70 -7.33
CA VAL A 110 20.14 5.61 -7.81
C VAL A 110 20.69 5.99 -9.18
N THR A 111 21.81 6.72 -9.18
CA THR A 111 22.38 7.31 -10.40
C THR A 111 23.52 6.49 -10.99
N SER A 112 24.12 5.61 -10.20
CA SER A 112 25.24 4.77 -10.60
C SER A 112 24.98 3.28 -10.35
N GLN A 113 25.77 2.44 -11.03
CA GLN A 113 25.79 0.99 -10.80
C GLN A 113 26.13 0.66 -9.33
N ALA A 114 27.03 1.43 -8.71
CA ALA A 114 27.41 1.24 -7.31
C ALA A 114 26.23 1.53 -6.35
N ASP A 115 25.45 2.58 -6.63
CA ASP A 115 24.24 2.89 -5.85
C ASP A 115 23.21 1.76 -5.99
N PHE A 116 23.08 1.20 -7.20
CA PHE A 116 22.17 0.10 -7.46
C PHE A 116 22.58 -1.20 -6.75
N GLU A 117 23.88 -1.50 -6.70
CA GLU A 117 24.41 -2.64 -5.95
C GLU A 117 24.12 -2.48 -4.44
N GLN A 118 24.40 -1.30 -3.89
CA GLN A 118 24.05 -0.98 -2.51
C GLN A 118 22.54 -1.09 -2.25
N PHE A 119 21.72 -0.66 -3.21
CA PHE A 119 20.27 -0.79 -3.14
C PHE A 119 19.82 -2.27 -3.15
N CYS A 120 20.45 -3.12 -3.96
CA CYS A 120 20.20 -4.56 -3.98
C CYS A 120 20.59 -5.21 -2.65
N GLU A 121 21.73 -4.84 -2.07
CA GLU A 121 22.16 -5.32 -0.74
C GLU A 121 21.17 -4.90 0.35
N ALA A 122 20.76 -3.64 0.37
CA ALA A 122 19.75 -3.14 1.29
C ALA A 122 18.41 -3.88 1.13
N HIS A 123 18.00 -4.16 -0.12
CA HIS A 123 16.79 -4.93 -0.41
C HIS A 123 16.90 -6.38 0.08
N ALA A 124 18.05 -7.04 -0.12
CA ALA A 124 18.31 -8.39 0.39
C ALA A 124 18.32 -8.44 1.93
N LEU A 125 18.92 -7.44 2.59
CA LEU A 125 18.90 -7.30 4.05
C LEU A 125 17.48 -7.08 4.56
N ARG A 126 16.67 -6.27 3.87
CA ARG A 126 15.26 -6.08 4.21
C ARG A 126 14.47 -7.39 4.06
N ALA A 127 14.66 -8.14 2.97
CA ALA A 127 14.01 -9.43 2.77
C ALA A 127 14.43 -10.43 3.86
N LYS A 128 15.71 -10.44 4.24
CA LYS A 128 16.23 -11.26 5.33
C LYS A 128 15.69 -10.85 6.70
N ASN A 129 15.59 -9.55 6.98
CA ASN A 129 15.07 -9.03 8.25
C ASN A 129 13.55 -9.22 8.38
N LEU A 130 12.80 -9.10 7.27
CA LEU A 130 11.37 -9.47 7.19
C LEU A 130 11.16 -11.00 7.29
N GLY A 131 12.10 -11.80 6.78
CA GLY A 131 12.13 -13.24 7.00
C GLY A 131 12.54 -13.63 8.43
N SER A 132 13.31 -12.79 9.12
CA SER A 132 13.76 -12.95 10.51
C SER A 132 12.72 -12.49 11.54
N THR A 133 11.70 -11.72 11.13
CA THR A 133 10.58 -11.34 12.01
C THR A 133 9.66 -12.52 12.35
N ASN A 134 9.97 -13.73 11.88
CA ASN A 134 9.30 -14.96 12.28
C ASN A 134 9.98 -15.68 13.45
N GLN A 135 11.10 -15.19 14.00
CA GLN A 135 11.88 -15.99 14.96
C GLN A 135 12.01 -15.47 16.39
N ASN A 136 11.50 -14.31 16.80
CA ASN A 136 11.22 -14.02 18.22
C ASN A 136 10.43 -12.72 18.38
N GLY A 137 9.20 -12.82 18.86
CA GLY A 137 8.31 -11.67 19.09
C GLY A 137 6.81 -11.97 18.97
N ASP A 138 6.37 -13.13 19.45
CA ASP A 138 5.38 -13.24 20.54
C ASP A 138 4.30 -12.13 20.71
N LEU A 139 3.67 -11.72 19.60
CA LEU A 139 2.28 -11.24 19.59
C LEU A 139 1.40 -12.05 18.64
N ARG A 140 1.86 -13.23 18.21
CA ARG A 140 0.95 -14.32 17.89
C ARG A 140 0.43 -14.83 19.23
N ARG A 141 -0.62 -14.17 19.74
CA ARG A 141 -1.57 -14.82 20.63
C ARG A 141 -1.87 -16.17 19.99
N ARG A 142 -1.36 -17.21 20.65
CA ARG A 142 -1.81 -18.58 20.61
C ARG A 142 -3.31 -18.56 20.30
N SER A 143 -3.67 -18.79 19.04
CA SER A 143 -5.05 -19.13 18.68
C SER A 143 -5.22 -20.64 18.88
N GLU A 144 -4.89 -21.09 20.08
CA GLU A 144 -5.58 -22.24 20.64
C GLU A 144 -6.91 -21.62 21.12
N ASP A 145 -7.99 -21.95 20.41
CA ASP A 145 -9.39 -21.51 20.65
C ASP A 145 -9.89 -20.18 20.05
N VAL A 146 -9.38 -19.73 18.89
CA VAL A 146 -10.14 -18.77 18.05
C VAL A 146 -10.77 -19.52 16.90
N VAL A 147 -11.98 -20.04 17.15
CA VAL A 147 -12.92 -20.45 16.10
C VAL A 147 -12.92 -19.35 15.03
N PRO A 148 -12.72 -19.65 13.73
CA PRO A 148 -12.76 -18.64 12.68
C PRO A 148 -13.99 -17.76 12.90
N PHE A 149 -13.87 -16.44 12.82
CA PHE A 149 -15.00 -15.53 13.04
C PHE A 149 -16.24 -15.90 12.20
N ALA A 150 -16.02 -16.52 11.03
CA ALA A 150 -17.08 -17.08 10.19
C ALA A 150 -17.73 -18.37 10.72
N ALA A 151 -17.01 -19.18 11.52
CA ALA A 151 -17.50 -20.42 12.13
C ALA A 151 -18.24 -20.20 13.47
N GLN A 152 -18.29 -18.96 13.97
CA GLN A 152 -19.13 -18.57 15.11
C GLN A 152 -20.57 -18.23 14.69
N PHE A 153 -20.83 -18.10 13.39
CA PHE A 153 -22.18 -17.98 12.82
C PHE A 153 -22.75 -19.36 12.50
N THR A 154 -24.05 -19.53 12.72
CA THR A 154 -24.78 -20.72 12.26
C THR A 154 -24.72 -20.82 10.73
N ALA A 155 -25.05 -21.98 10.16
CA ALA A 155 -25.12 -22.14 8.70
C ALA A 155 -26.10 -21.13 8.07
N ASP A 156 -27.22 -20.89 8.72
CA ASP A 156 -28.27 -19.97 8.26
C ASP A 156 -27.82 -18.51 8.35
N GLN A 157 -27.15 -18.12 9.44
CA GLN A 157 -26.60 -16.76 9.60
C GLN A 157 -25.50 -16.46 8.58
N ARG A 158 -24.67 -17.45 8.22
CA ARG A 158 -23.65 -17.26 7.16
C ARG A 158 -24.28 -17.01 5.80
N GLU A 159 -25.34 -17.74 5.48
CA GLU A 159 -26.05 -17.58 4.22
C GLU A 159 -26.80 -16.25 4.18
N ALA A 160 -27.46 -15.86 5.27
CA ALA A 160 -28.08 -14.54 5.39
C ALA A 160 -27.06 -13.40 5.25
N LEU A 161 -25.88 -13.53 5.85
CA LEU A 161 -24.80 -12.55 5.74
C LEU A 161 -24.25 -12.46 4.31
N ARG A 162 -24.19 -13.59 3.59
CA ARG A 162 -23.77 -13.65 2.18
C ARG A 162 -24.76 -12.90 1.29
N VAL A 163 -26.05 -13.14 1.46
CA VAL A 163 -27.13 -12.48 0.70
C VAL A 163 -27.16 -10.98 1.01
N ALA A 164 -27.09 -10.59 2.29
CA ALA A 164 -27.11 -9.18 2.69
C ALA A 164 -25.88 -8.40 2.18
N ARG A 165 -24.70 -9.03 2.11
CA ARG A 165 -23.50 -8.44 1.49
C ARG A 165 -23.64 -8.28 -0.02
N GLN A 166 -24.26 -9.23 -0.70
CA GLN A 166 -24.52 -9.12 -2.15
C GLN A 166 -25.52 -7.99 -2.45
N ALA A 167 -26.50 -7.77 -1.59
CA ALA A 167 -27.45 -6.67 -1.69
C ALA A 167 -26.92 -5.33 -1.14
N ASN A 168 -25.71 -5.31 -0.55
CA ASN A 168 -25.14 -4.18 0.18
C ASN A 168 -26.07 -3.60 1.26
N ASP A 169 -26.90 -4.46 1.87
CA ASP A 169 -27.86 -4.08 2.91
C ASP A 169 -27.17 -4.06 4.28
N ARG A 170 -26.72 -2.86 4.66
CA ARG A 170 -25.97 -2.66 5.92
C ARG A 170 -26.83 -2.84 7.17
N ALA A 171 -28.13 -2.58 7.09
CA ALA A 171 -29.04 -2.73 8.22
C ALA A 171 -29.22 -4.21 8.56
N THR A 172 -29.46 -5.03 7.53
CA THR A 172 -29.58 -6.48 7.69
C THR A 172 -28.27 -7.11 8.15
N ILE A 173 -27.13 -6.65 7.61
CA ILE A 173 -25.82 -7.09 8.10
C ILE A 173 -25.66 -6.81 9.60
N GLN A 174 -26.04 -5.61 10.06
CA GLN A 174 -25.93 -5.22 11.46
C GLN A 174 -26.83 -6.08 12.36
N ALA A 175 -28.08 -6.31 11.96
CA ALA A 175 -29.00 -7.15 12.70
C ALA A 175 -28.46 -8.58 12.90
N ILE A 176 -27.81 -9.16 11.89
CA ILE A 176 -27.19 -10.50 11.97
C ILE A 176 -25.98 -10.49 12.94
N TYR A 177 -25.20 -9.41 12.98
CA TYR A 177 -24.10 -9.27 13.93
C TYR A 177 -24.59 -9.12 15.37
N ASP A 178 -25.64 -8.32 15.58
CA ASP A 178 -26.24 -8.11 16.90
C ASP A 178 -26.89 -9.39 17.44
N GLU A 179 -27.63 -10.11 16.58
CA GLU A 179 -28.24 -11.41 16.93
C GLU A 179 -27.20 -12.47 17.29
N ALA A 180 -26.04 -12.46 16.61
CA ALA A 180 -24.93 -13.34 16.91
C ALA A 180 -24.07 -12.88 18.12
N GLY A 181 -24.47 -11.79 18.80
CA GLY A 181 -23.81 -11.29 20.01
C GLY A 181 -22.47 -10.58 19.75
N PHE A 182 -22.22 -10.13 18.52
CA PHE A 182 -21.01 -9.39 18.17
C PHE A 182 -21.22 -7.89 18.30
N GLU A 183 -20.97 -7.35 19.50
CA GLU A 183 -20.84 -5.90 19.64
C GLU A 183 -19.61 -5.41 18.87
N ARG A 184 -19.83 -4.65 17.79
CA ARG A 184 -18.75 -3.86 17.20
C ARG A 184 -18.35 -2.80 18.22
N HIS A 185 -17.08 -2.80 18.59
CA HIS A 185 -16.46 -1.68 19.28
C HIS A 185 -16.62 -0.43 18.39
N HIS A 186 -17.65 0.37 18.65
CA HIS A 186 -17.78 1.68 18.05
C HIS A 186 -16.60 2.51 18.54
N PRO A 187 -15.69 2.99 17.66
CA PRO A 187 -14.84 4.10 18.06
C PRO A 187 -15.77 5.26 18.40
N LYS A 188 -15.78 5.68 19.68
CA LYS A 188 -16.55 6.83 20.14
C LYS A 188 -16.22 8.04 19.28
N GLY A 189 -17.23 8.62 18.64
CA GLY A 189 -17.12 9.87 17.89
C GLY A 189 -17.66 9.77 16.47
N TRP A 190 -18.98 9.74 16.36
CA TRP A 190 -19.75 10.21 15.21
C TRP A 190 -20.80 11.17 15.76
#